data_AF-A0A2W6EC45-F1
#
_entry.id   AF-A0A2W6EC45-F1
#
_cell.length_a   1.000
_cell.length_b   1.000
_cell.length_c   1.000
_cell.angle_alpha   90.00
_cell.angle_beta   90.00
_cell.angle_gamma   90.00
#
_symmetry.space_group_name_H-M   'P 1'
#
loop_
_entity.id
_entity.type
_entity.pdbx_description
1 polymer ?
#
loop_
_entity_poly.entity_id
_entity_poly.type
_entity_poly.pdbx_seq_one_letter_code
_entity_poly.pdbx_strand_id
1 'polypeptide(L)'
;MIEKILPDGVASVEAFRDPPDAVLYPGEAELITRAVDKRRREFRTVRHCARQALRQLGLPPAPVLRGERGEPKWPAGVVGSMTHCAGYRAAAVA
;
A
#
# COMPACT_ATOMS: atom_id res chain seq x y z
N MET A 1 15.45 -0.43 -6.00
CA MET A 1 14.40 0.58 -5.85
C MET A 1 13.44 0.31 -7.00
N ILE A 2 12.20 -0.01 -6.67
CA ILE A 2 11.23 -0.64 -7.59
C ILE A 2 10.95 0.21 -8.83
N GLU A 3 11.10 1.52 -8.77
CA GLU A 3 10.90 2.43 -9.89
C GLU A 3 11.80 2.12 -11.10
N LYS A 4 12.96 1.49 -10.88
CA LYS A 4 13.90 1.13 -11.96
C LYS A 4 13.42 -0.01 -12.86
N ILE A 5 12.36 -0.72 -12.47
CA ILE A 5 11.82 -1.87 -13.20
C ILE A 5 10.38 -1.63 -13.69
N LEU A 6 9.89 -0.39 -13.60
CA LEU A 6 8.53 -0.02 -13.98
C LEU A 6 8.54 0.80 -15.28
N PRO A 7 7.56 0.60 -16.16
CA PRO A 7 7.38 1.44 -17.34
C PRO A 7 6.83 2.83 -16.96
N ASP A 8 6.88 3.75 -17.92
CA ASP A 8 6.22 5.05 -17.80
C ASP A 8 4.71 4.88 -17.52
N GLY A 9 4.16 5.83 -16.76
CA GLY A 9 2.75 5.82 -16.35
C GLY A 9 2.45 5.00 -15.10
N VAL A 10 3.42 4.30 -14.51
CA VAL A 10 3.27 3.63 -13.21
C VAL A 10 3.82 4.52 -12.10
N ALA A 11 2.97 4.87 -11.14
CA ALA A 11 3.42 5.50 -9.90
C ALA A 11 3.85 4.44 -8.89
N SER A 12 4.96 4.68 -8.21
CA SER A 12 5.43 3.77 -7.16
C SER A 12 6.01 4.50 -5.97
N VAL A 13 5.81 3.90 -4.79
CA VAL A 13 6.36 4.39 -3.54
C VAL A 13 6.84 3.21 -2.73
N GLU A 14 8.02 3.37 -2.14
CA GLU A 14 8.65 2.35 -1.30
C GLU A 14 9.17 2.95 0.01
N ALA A 15 9.27 2.09 1.03
CA ALA A 15 9.74 2.44 2.35
C ALA A 15 10.59 1.30 2.93
N PHE A 16 11.72 1.66 3.54
CA PHE A 16 12.66 0.72 4.17
C PHE A 16 12.47 0.61 5.69
N ARG A 17 11.63 1.50 6.23
CA ARG A 17 11.24 1.58 7.63
C ARG A 17 9.74 1.86 7.71
N ASP A 18 9.15 1.75 8.89
CA ASP A 18 7.74 2.04 9.10
C ASP A 18 7.56 3.55 9.41
N PRO A 19 6.93 4.36 8.54
CA PRO A 19 6.77 5.80 8.75
C PRO A 19 5.89 6.11 9.96
N PRO A 20 6.19 7.17 10.74
CA PRO A 20 5.40 7.54 11.91
C PRO A 20 4.00 8.04 11.53
N ASP A 21 3.87 8.69 10.37
CA ASP A 21 2.63 9.21 9.78
C ASP A 21 1.83 8.16 8.99
N ALA A 22 2.27 6.90 8.98
CA ALA A 22 1.50 5.81 8.42
C ALA A 22 0.28 5.52 9.32
N VAL A 23 -0.89 6.00 8.92
CA VAL A 23 -2.18 5.78 9.60
C VAL A 23 -3.06 4.85 8.75
N LEU A 24 -3.88 4.01 9.39
CA LEU A 24 -4.86 3.18 8.70
C LEU A 24 -6.22 3.85 8.68
N TYR A 25 -6.97 3.66 7.60
CA TYR A 25 -8.39 3.98 7.58
C TYR A 25 -9.16 2.98 8.45
N PRO A 26 -10.35 3.34 8.99
CA PRO A 26 -11.13 2.46 9.86
C PRO A 26 -11.31 1.03 9.29
N GLY A 27 -11.77 0.91 8.04
CA GLY A 27 -11.94 -0.39 7.38
C GLY A 27 -10.64 -1.17 7.12
N GLU A 28 -9.48 -0.50 7.08
CA GLU A 28 -8.18 -1.17 6.98
C GLU A 28 -7.71 -1.69 8.36
N ALA A 29 -7.99 -0.95 9.43
CA ALA A 29 -7.63 -1.33 10.79
C ALA A 29 -8.33 -2.61 11.25
N GLU A 30 -9.59 -2.81 10.83
CA GLU A 30 -10.37 -4.01 11.11
C GLU A 30 -9.70 -5.29 10.59
N LEU A 31 -9.05 -5.22 9.43
CA LEU A 31 -8.39 -6.35 8.75
C LEU A 31 -7.17 -6.90 9.50
N ILE A 32 -6.65 -6.18 10.50
CA ILE A 32 -5.43 -6.54 11.24
C ILE A 32 -5.62 -6.56 12.75
N THR A 33 -6.86 -6.55 13.24
CA THR A 33 -7.19 -6.58 14.68
C THR A 33 -6.53 -7.73 15.43
N ARG A 34 -6.48 -8.92 14.83
CA ARG A 34 -5.86 -10.14 15.39
C ARG A 34 -4.42 -10.37 14.93
N ALA A 35 -3.85 -9.46 14.15
CA ALA A 35 -2.51 -9.65 13.60
C ALA A 35 -1.43 -9.30 14.64
N VAL A 36 -0.32 -10.05 14.63
CA VAL A 36 0.86 -9.72 15.44
C VAL A 36 1.47 -8.38 15.01
N ASP A 37 2.19 -7.70 15.91
CA ASP A 37 2.67 -6.33 15.69
C ASP A 37 3.53 -6.16 14.44
N LYS A 38 4.36 -7.15 14.12
CA LYS A 38 5.15 -7.15 12.88
C LYS A 38 4.26 -7.01 11.65
N ARG A 39 3.20 -7.83 11.59
CA ARG A 39 2.23 -7.82 10.49
C ARG A 39 1.43 -6.53 10.45
N ARG A 40 1.06 -5.98 11.61
CA ARG A 40 0.36 -4.69 11.71
C ARG A 40 1.21 -3.56 11.12
N ARG A 41 2.50 -3.51 11.46
CA ARG A 41 3.46 -2.52 10.92
C ARG A 41 3.62 -2.65 9.41
N GLU A 42 3.88 -3.86 8.91
CA GLU A 42 4.01 -4.13 7.47
C GLU A 42 2.76 -3.73 6.68
N PHE A 43 1.58 -4.12 7.19
CA PHE A 43 0.30 -3.82 6.57
C PHE A 43 0.04 -2.31 6.53
N ARG A 44 0.30 -1.61 7.63
CA ARG A 44 0.15 -0.16 7.74
C ARG A 44 1.07 0.58 6.77
N THR A 45 2.34 0.20 6.72
CA THR A 45 3.33 0.87 5.88
C THR A 45 3.06 0.63 4.39
N VAL A 46 2.73 -0.59 3.97
CA VAL A 46 2.46 -0.84 2.54
C VAL A 46 1.19 -0.12 2.05
N ARG A 47 0.18 0.03 2.92
CA ARG A 47 -1.02 0.83 2.64
C ARG A 47 -0.74 2.33 2.59
N HIS A 48 0.19 2.82 3.41
CA HIS A 48 0.69 4.18 3.28
C HIS A 48 1.36 4.38 1.91
N CYS A 49 2.27 3.50 1.50
CA CYS A 49 2.91 3.57 0.18
C CYS A 49 1.87 3.58 -0.96
N ALA A 50 0.87 2.70 -0.89
CA ALA A 50 -0.20 2.64 -1.89
C ALA A 50 -0.93 3.97 -2.06
N ARG A 51 -1.26 4.66 -0.97
CA ARG A 51 -1.95 5.96 -1.04
C ARG A 51 -1.05 7.09 -1.52
N GLN A 52 0.23 7.06 -1.20
CA GLN A 52 1.18 8.03 -1.76
C GLN A 52 1.34 7.82 -3.26
N ALA A 53 1.37 6.56 -3.72
CA ALA A 53 1.42 6.25 -5.15
C ALA A 53 0.12 6.69 -5.87
N LEU A 54 -1.06 6.49 -5.27
CA LEU A 54 -2.32 7.05 -5.80
C LEU A 54 -2.27 8.58 -5.93
N ARG A 55 -1.69 9.29 -4.95
CA ARG A 55 -1.53 10.75 -5.02
C ARG A 55 -0.61 11.18 -6.15
N GLN A 56 0.43 10.42 -6.46
CA GLN A 56 1.31 10.69 -7.61
C GLN A 56 0.56 10.58 -8.94
N LEU A 57 -0.47 9.72 -9.04
CA LEU A 57 -1.40 9.67 -10.18
C LEU A 57 -2.47 10.78 -10.16
N GLY A 58 -2.42 11.71 -9.21
CA GLY A 58 -3.43 12.76 -9.04
C GLY A 58 -4.75 12.28 -8.45
N LEU A 59 -4.80 11.05 -7.91
CA LEU A 59 -6.00 10.48 -7.31
C LEU A 59 -6.10 10.78 -5.81
N PRO A 60 -7.31 10.96 -5.27
CA PRO A 60 -7.49 11.15 -3.84
C PRO A 60 -7.09 9.87 -3.07
N PRO A 61 -6.55 10.01 -1.84
CA PRO A 61 -6.24 8.85 -1.01
C PRO A 61 -7.53 8.12 -0.60
N ALA A 62 -7.54 6.80 -0.78
CA ALA A 62 -8.66 5.93 -0.46
C ALA A 62 -8.19 4.70 0.36
N PRO A 63 -9.07 4.08 1.16
CA PRO A 63 -8.75 2.80 1.80
C PRO A 63 -8.55 1.71 0.76
N VAL A 64 -7.51 0.90 0.91
CA VAL A 64 -7.26 -0.26 0.02
C VAL A 64 -7.62 -1.53 0.79
N LEU A 65 -8.87 -1.97 0.66
CA LEU A 65 -9.37 -3.14 1.41
C LEU A 65 -8.81 -4.45 0.84
N ARG A 66 -9.22 -5.58 1.41
CA ARG A 66 -8.97 -6.91 0.86
C ARG A 66 -10.23 -7.44 0.17
N GLY A 67 -10.06 -8.06 -0.99
CA GLY A 67 -11.08 -8.87 -1.63
C GLY A 67 -11.11 -10.29 -1.09
N GLU A 68 -11.91 -11.13 -1.73
CA GLU A 68 -12.26 -12.47 -1.22
C GLU A 68 -11.06 -13.40 -1.14
N ARG A 69 -10.11 -13.25 -2.06
CA ARG A 69 -8.87 -14.06 -2.10
C ARG A 69 -7.66 -13.30 -1.54
N GLY A 70 -7.90 -12.19 -0.85
CA GLY A 70 -6.87 -11.36 -0.24
C GLY A 70 -6.22 -10.34 -1.18
N GLU A 71 -6.69 -10.23 -2.42
CA GLU A 71 -6.26 -9.22 -3.38
C GLU A 71 -6.58 -7.80 -2.87
N PRO A 72 -5.72 -6.81 -3.13
CA PRO A 72 -6.04 -5.41 -2.81
C PRO A 72 -7.21 -4.91 -3.64
N LYS A 73 -8.19 -4.27 -2.99
CA LYS A 73 -9.28 -3.56 -3.65
C LYS A 73 -8.84 -2.13 -3.95
N TRP A 74 -8.44 -1.89 -5.20
CA TRP A 74 -8.06 -0.57 -5.69
C TRP A 74 -9.28 0.30 -6.00
N PRO A 75 -9.14 1.65 -6.02
CA PRO A 75 -10.16 2.54 -6.55
C PRO A 75 -10.55 2.19 -7.99
N ALA A 76 -11.76 2.58 -8.40
CA ALA A 76 -12.24 2.35 -9.76
C ALA A 76 -11.28 2.98 -10.79
N GLY A 77 -10.96 2.21 -11.84
CA GLY A 77 -10.04 2.63 -12.89
C GLY A 77 -8.55 2.49 -12.55
N VAL A 78 -8.20 1.97 -11.37
CA VAL A 78 -6.81 1.77 -10.95
C VAL A 78 -6.49 0.28 -10.86
N VAL A 79 -5.29 -0.07 -11.32
CA VAL A 79 -4.67 -1.36 -11.05
C VAL A 79 -3.40 -1.17 -10.24
N GLY A 80 -2.92 -2.24 -9.60
CA GLY A 80 -1.68 -2.14 -8.85
C GLY A 80 -1.33 -3.39 -8.06
N SER A 81 -0.16 -3.32 -7.45
CA SER A 81 0.38 -4.39 -6.60
C SER A 81 1.06 -3.81 -5.37
N MET A 82 1.18 -4.64 -4.34
CA MET A 82 1.83 -4.32 -3.07
C MET A 82 2.70 -5.48 -2.62
N THR A 83 3.88 -5.15 -2.10
CA THR A 83 4.85 -6.13 -1.61
C THR A 83 5.50 -5.66 -0.31
N HIS A 84 5.99 -6.61 0.48
CA HIS A 84 6.74 -6.35 1.70
C HIS A 84 7.64 -7.54 2.02
N CYS A 85 8.81 -7.25 2.57
CA CYS A 85 9.68 -8.23 3.19
C CYS A 85 10.41 -7.58 4.38
N ALA A 86 11.40 -8.25 4.96
CA ALA A 86 12.20 -7.64 6.03
C ALA A 86 12.91 -6.38 5.49
N GLY A 87 12.67 -5.23 6.14
CA GLY A 87 13.30 -3.96 5.76
C GLY A 87 12.77 -3.31 4.48
N TYR A 88 11.65 -3.78 3.92
CA TYR A 88 11.10 -3.21 2.69
C TYR A 88 9.58 -3.34 2.59
N ARG A 89 8.92 -2.29 2.07
CA ARG A 89 7.51 -2.27 1.67
C ARG A 89 7.37 -1.40 0.44
N ALA A 90 6.57 -1.80 -0.53
CA ALA A 90 6.33 -1.00 -1.72
C ALA A 90 4.92 -1.20 -2.28
N ALA A 91 4.46 -0.19 -2.99
CA ALA A 91 3.27 -0.24 -3.81
C ALA A 91 3.56 0.37 -5.19
N ALA A 92 2.97 -0.22 -6.22
CA ALA A 92 2.99 0.30 -7.59
C ALA A 92 1.55 0.31 -8.12
N VAL A 93 1.12 1.42 -8.72
CA VAL A 93 -0.24 1.62 -9.25
C VAL A 93 -0.20 2.31 -10.60
N ALA A 94 -1.21 2.06 -11.43
CA ALA A 94 -1.42 2.66 -12.74
C ALA A 94 -2.92 2.90 -12.98
#